data_AF-A0A651FBU2-F1
#
_entry.id   AF-A0A651FBU2-F1
#
_cell.length_a   1.000
_cell.length_b   1.000
_cell.length_c   1.000
_cell.angle_alpha   90.00
_cell.angle_beta   90.00
_cell.angle_gamma   90.00
#
_symmetry.space_group_name_H-M   'P 1'
#
loop_
_entity.id
_entity.type
_entity.pdbx_description
1 polymer ?
#
loop_
_entity_poly.entity_id
_entity_poly.type
_entity_poly.pdbx_seq_one_letter_code
_entity_poly.pdbx_strand_id
1 'polypeptide(L)'
;MKHFIMAFMLVFFAGSTAALADHHELKQVEGKYLCMKEDRYFEGKEQRPFEMNGKTYHICCLDCAMGLQSEEVRYATDPVSGNRIDKSEAVIGVDKAGRVYYFETAENLAAFEPDPDAPLPDHSDMHHHHH
;
A
#
# COMPACT_ATOMS: atom_id res chain seq x y z
N MET A 1 -68.60 10.36 -28.74
CA MET A 1 -67.54 10.62 -29.73
C MET A 1 -66.33 11.10 -28.92
N LYS A 2 -65.28 10.27 -28.73
CA LYS A 2 -64.08 10.23 -29.60
C LYS A 2 -63.48 11.65 -29.66
N HIS A 3 -62.36 11.99 -29.04
CA HIS A 3 -61.00 11.43 -29.13
C HIS A 3 -60.20 11.91 -27.88
N PHE A 4 -59.43 11.08 -27.17
CA PHE A 4 -58.03 10.68 -27.44
C PHE A 4 -57.06 11.88 -27.46
N ILE A 5 -56.15 11.95 -26.48
CA ILE A 5 -54.74 12.43 -26.49
C ILE A 5 -54.27 12.30 -25.02
N MET A 6 -53.67 11.17 -24.61
CA MET A 6 -52.22 10.87 -24.65
C MET A 6 -51.31 11.92 -24.02
N ALA A 7 -50.56 11.43 -23.02
CA ALA A 7 -49.23 11.86 -22.58
C ALA A 7 -49.13 13.18 -21.81
N PHE A 8 -48.67 13.09 -20.56
CA PHE A 8 -47.33 13.58 -20.19
C PHE A 8 -46.97 13.01 -18.81
N MET A 9 -46.63 11.72 -18.78
CA MET A 9 -45.83 11.15 -17.69
C MET A 9 -44.39 11.60 -17.95
N LEU A 10 -43.98 12.75 -17.41
CA LEU A 10 -42.58 13.11 -17.27
C LEU A 10 -42.15 12.75 -15.86
N VAL A 11 -41.80 11.48 -15.68
CA VAL A 11 -41.02 11.02 -14.52
C VAL A 11 -39.60 11.57 -14.72
N PHE A 12 -39.30 12.70 -14.09
CA PHE A 12 -37.92 13.14 -13.89
C PHE A 12 -37.29 12.23 -12.83
N PHE A 13 -36.82 11.06 -13.26
CA PHE A 13 -35.92 10.25 -12.46
C PHE A 13 -34.56 10.98 -12.47
N ALA A 14 -34.32 11.81 -11.46
CA ALA A 14 -33.00 12.32 -11.17
C ALA A 14 -32.15 11.12 -10.70
N GLY A 15 -31.63 10.37 -11.67
CA GLY A 15 -30.64 9.34 -11.42
C GLY A 15 -29.38 10.02 -10.93
N SER A 16 -29.16 10.00 -9.61
CA SER A 16 -27.85 10.27 -9.03
C SER A 16 -26.90 9.19 -9.52
N THR A 17 -26.19 9.45 -10.61
CA THR A 17 -24.97 8.72 -10.92
C THR A 17 -23.92 9.19 -9.91
N ALA A 18 -23.93 8.59 -8.71
CA ALA A 18 -22.71 8.52 -7.93
C ALA A 18 -21.75 7.71 -8.79
N ALA A 19 -20.86 8.40 -9.51
CA ALA A 19 -19.68 7.78 -10.05
C ALA A 19 -19.01 7.06 -8.88
N LEU A 20 -18.88 5.74 -8.98
CA LEU A 20 -18.05 4.96 -8.07
C LEU A 20 -16.63 5.51 -8.26
N ALA A 21 -16.25 6.46 -7.41
CA ALA A 21 -14.86 6.79 -7.23
C ALA A 21 -14.20 5.48 -6.79
N ASP A 22 -13.37 4.92 -7.66
CA ASP A 22 -12.48 3.84 -7.29
C ASP A 22 -11.48 4.44 -6.31
N HIS A 23 -11.86 4.47 -5.04
CA HIS A 23 -10.99 4.94 -3.98
C HIS A 23 -9.79 4.00 -3.97
N HIS A 24 -8.61 4.56 -4.23
CA HIS A 24 -7.33 3.85 -4.22
C HIS A 24 -6.97 3.56 -2.76
N GLU A 25 -7.75 2.68 -2.13
CA GLU A 25 -7.62 2.33 -0.73
C GLU A 25 -6.39 1.43 -0.54
N LEU A 26 -5.58 1.75 0.48
CA LEU A 26 -4.47 0.92 0.88
C LEU A 26 -4.97 -0.29 1.68
N LYS A 27 -4.47 -1.47 1.34
CA LYS A 27 -4.63 -2.68 2.15
C LYS A 27 -3.63 -2.63 3.30
N GLN A 28 -4.09 -2.51 4.53
CA GLN A 28 -3.21 -2.68 5.68
C GLN A 28 -2.70 -4.13 5.75
N VAL A 29 -1.39 -4.30 5.99
CA VAL A 29 -0.74 -5.61 6.07
C VAL A 29 0.22 -5.69 7.26
N GLU A 30 0.54 -6.91 7.69
CA GLU A 30 1.56 -7.14 8.72
C GLU A 30 2.98 -7.13 8.11
N GLY A 31 3.95 -6.65 8.90
CA GLY A 31 5.36 -6.58 8.52
C GLY A 31 5.97 -7.92 8.09
N LYS A 32 5.46 -9.05 8.62
CA LYS A 32 5.93 -10.39 8.26
C LYS A 32 5.73 -10.76 6.80
N TYR A 33 4.88 -10.07 6.07
CA TYR A 33 4.68 -10.28 4.63
C TYR A 33 5.58 -9.39 3.76
N LEU A 34 6.55 -8.70 4.36
CA LEU A 34 7.41 -7.75 3.64
C LEU A 34 8.88 -8.13 3.70
N CYS A 35 9.62 -7.76 2.66
CA CYS A 35 11.05 -7.47 2.79
C CYS A 35 11.21 -5.96 3.05
N MET A 36 11.54 -5.58 4.28
CA MET A 36 11.66 -4.17 4.69
C MET A 36 12.89 -3.47 4.10
N LYS A 37 13.86 -4.22 3.56
CA LYS A 37 15.02 -3.67 2.87
C LYS A 37 14.70 -3.26 1.43
N GLU A 38 13.77 -3.97 0.79
CA GLU A 38 13.38 -3.77 -0.62
C GLU A 38 12.01 -3.10 -0.75
N ASP A 39 11.35 -2.78 0.37
CA ASP A 39 9.98 -2.24 0.40
C ASP A 39 9.00 -3.07 -0.45
N ARG A 40 9.15 -4.40 -0.35
CA ARG A 40 8.44 -5.36 -1.21
C ARG A 40 7.46 -6.21 -0.42
N TYR A 41 6.21 -6.23 -0.87
CA TYR A 41 5.16 -7.09 -0.35
C TYR A 41 5.17 -8.49 -1.01
N PHE A 42 4.90 -9.53 -0.21
CA PHE A 42 4.75 -10.91 -0.63
C PHE A 42 3.42 -11.46 -0.14
N GLU A 43 2.42 -11.51 -1.03
CA GLU A 43 1.07 -11.94 -0.66
C GLU A 43 1.06 -13.38 -0.12
N GLY A 44 0.59 -13.54 1.12
CA GLY A 44 0.43 -14.83 1.79
C GLY A 44 1.73 -15.56 2.14
N LYS A 45 2.90 -14.95 1.92
CA LYS A 45 4.20 -15.58 2.20
C LYS A 45 4.94 -14.82 3.29
N GLU A 46 5.09 -15.44 4.45
CA GLU A 46 5.89 -14.87 5.54
C GLU A 46 7.38 -14.83 5.16
N GLN A 47 8.03 -13.72 5.49
CA GLN A 47 9.44 -13.46 5.31
C GLN A 47 10.18 -13.69 6.63
N ARG A 48 11.48 -13.96 6.55
CA ARG A 48 12.26 -14.36 7.72
C ARG A 48 12.42 -13.19 8.69
N PRO A 49 12.21 -13.39 10.00
CA PRO A 49 12.50 -12.37 11.00
C PRO A 49 14.02 -12.19 11.14
N PHE A 50 14.43 -10.96 11.39
CA PHE A 50 15.81 -10.55 11.64
C PHE A 50 15.83 -9.54 12.78
N GLU A 51 16.44 -9.93 13.89
CA GLU A 51 16.54 -9.13 15.11
C GLU A 51 17.73 -8.20 15.07
N MET A 52 17.51 -6.92 15.37
CA MET A 52 18.56 -5.93 15.47
C MET A 52 18.11 -4.78 16.36
N ASN A 53 18.97 -4.35 17.29
CA ASN A 53 18.67 -3.30 18.27
C ASN A 53 17.39 -3.56 19.10
N GLY A 54 17.04 -4.83 19.33
CA GLY A 54 15.83 -5.23 20.05
C GLY A 54 14.54 -5.08 19.24
N LYS A 55 14.63 -4.90 17.92
CA LYS A 55 13.51 -4.78 16.99
C LYS A 55 13.55 -5.91 15.96
N THR A 56 12.38 -6.35 15.51
CA THR A 56 12.21 -7.37 14.48
C THR A 56 11.96 -6.74 13.13
N TYR A 57 12.84 -7.02 12.17
CA TYR A 57 12.65 -6.71 10.75
C TYR A 57 12.34 -7.98 9.97
N HIS A 58 11.69 -7.86 8.81
CA HIS A 58 11.43 -9.00 7.94
C HIS A 58 12.16 -8.87 6.61
N ILE A 59 12.80 -9.96 6.18
CA ILE A 59 13.73 -9.99 5.03
C ILE A 59 13.46 -11.19 4.11
N CYS A 60 13.66 -10.99 2.80
CA CYS A 60 13.51 -12.07 1.81
C CYS A 60 14.80 -12.91 1.64
N CYS A 61 16.00 -12.33 1.77
CA CYS A 61 17.29 -13.01 1.62
C CYS A 61 18.32 -12.55 2.68
N LEU A 62 19.47 -13.22 2.79
CA LEU A 62 20.51 -12.86 3.78
C LEU A 62 21.15 -11.50 3.44
N ASP A 63 21.31 -11.17 2.17
CA ASP A 63 21.88 -9.88 1.75
C ASP A 63 20.97 -8.70 2.17
N CYS A 64 19.66 -8.93 2.26
CA CYS A 64 18.73 -7.94 2.82
C CYS A 64 18.99 -7.68 4.32
N ALA A 65 19.49 -8.66 5.07
CA ALA A 65 19.89 -8.43 6.47
C ALA A 65 21.08 -7.47 6.58
N MET A 66 22.04 -7.56 5.66
CA MET A 66 23.21 -6.68 5.67
C MET A 66 22.83 -5.22 5.45
N GLY A 67 21.84 -4.95 4.59
CA GLY A 67 21.33 -3.60 4.35
C GLY A 67 20.74 -2.94 5.60
N LEU A 68 20.17 -3.71 6.52
CA LEU A 68 19.57 -3.20 7.75
C LEU A 68 20.58 -2.57 8.73
N GLN A 69 21.89 -2.75 8.52
CA GLN A 69 22.90 -1.99 9.26
C GLN A 69 22.79 -0.48 9.00
N SER A 70 22.29 -0.09 7.83
CA SER A 70 22.03 1.31 7.49
C SER A 70 20.70 1.80 8.06
N GLU A 71 20.78 2.97 8.66
CA GLU A 71 19.62 3.73 9.13
C GLU A 71 18.70 4.20 7.99
N GLU A 72 19.22 4.38 6.77
CA GLU A 72 18.40 4.74 5.60
C GLU A 72 17.50 3.59 5.17
N VAL A 73 17.90 2.35 5.46
CA VAL A 73 17.09 1.16 5.17
C VAL A 73 16.07 0.89 6.27
N ARG A 74 16.48 1.04 7.54
CA ARG A 74 15.61 0.80 8.70
C ARG A 74 14.46 1.78 8.80
N TYR A 75 14.63 3.01 8.33
CA TYR A 75 13.64 4.05 8.52
C TYR A 75 12.94 4.39 7.22
N ALA A 76 11.68 4.77 7.33
CA ALA A 76 10.89 5.35 6.25
C ALA A 76 10.43 6.75 6.65
N THR A 77 9.88 7.49 5.69
CA THR A 77 9.18 8.74 5.94
C THR A 77 7.68 8.46 5.83
N ASP A 78 6.93 8.82 6.87
CA ASP A 78 5.47 8.82 6.81
C ASP A 78 5.02 9.86 5.78
N PRO A 79 4.29 9.47 4.71
CA PRO A 79 3.96 10.39 3.63
C PRO A 79 2.87 11.41 4.01
N VAL A 80 2.20 11.25 5.15
CA VAL A 80 1.20 12.19 5.66
C VAL A 80 1.83 13.20 6.60
N SER A 81 2.60 12.75 7.60
CA SER A 81 3.18 13.66 8.60
C SER A 81 4.58 14.16 8.25
N GLY A 82 5.30 13.48 7.35
CA GLY A 82 6.70 13.75 7.03
C GLY A 82 7.69 13.28 8.11
N ASN A 83 7.20 12.61 9.16
CA ASN A 83 8.06 12.12 10.24
C ASN A 83 8.85 10.90 9.80
N ARG A 84 10.05 10.77 10.36
CA ARG A 84 10.89 9.59 10.18
C ARG A 84 10.47 8.50 11.17
N ILE A 85 10.20 7.30 10.66
CA ILE A 85 9.68 6.17 11.42
C ILE A 85 10.54 4.93 11.23
N ASP A 86 10.73 4.15 12.28
CA ASP A 86 11.38 2.85 12.19
C ASP A 86 10.41 1.85 11.54
N LYS A 87 10.81 1.20 10.43
CA LYS A 87 9.94 0.29 9.67
C LYS A 87 9.45 -0.90 10.51
N SER A 88 10.15 -1.29 11.58
CA SER A 88 9.69 -2.36 12.46
C SER A 88 8.48 -1.97 13.33
N GLU A 89 8.21 -0.67 13.50
CA GLU A 89 7.13 -0.13 14.35
C GLU A 89 6.01 0.51 13.52
N ALA A 90 6.17 0.55 12.20
CA ALA A 90 5.24 1.22 11.31
C ALA A 90 3.92 0.48 11.16
N VAL A 91 2.85 1.24 10.96
CA VAL A 91 1.64 0.76 10.29
C VAL A 91 1.95 0.68 8.79
N ILE A 92 1.62 -0.45 8.15
CA ILE A 92 2.04 -0.72 6.77
C ILE A 92 0.82 -0.83 5.86
N GLY A 93 0.81 -0.05 4.78
CA GLY A 93 -0.21 -0.10 3.73
C GLY A 93 0.38 -0.55 2.39
N VAL A 94 -0.39 -1.33 1.63
CA VAL A 94 -0.02 -1.77 0.28
C VAL A 94 -1.11 -1.39 -0.70
N ASP A 95 -0.75 -0.74 -1.80
CA ASP A 95 -1.72 -0.41 -2.85
C ASP A 95 -1.95 -1.56 -3.85
N LYS A 96 -2.90 -1.36 -4.78
CA LYS A 96 -3.25 -2.35 -5.81
C LYS A 96 -2.07 -2.75 -6.72
N ALA A 97 -1.06 -1.88 -6.84
CA ALA A 97 0.13 -2.13 -7.65
C ALA A 97 1.24 -2.83 -6.85
N GLY A 98 1.04 -3.02 -5.53
CA GLY A 98 1.98 -3.69 -4.64
C GLY A 98 3.01 -2.76 -4.00
N ARG A 99 2.85 -1.43 -4.12
CA ARG A 99 3.76 -0.47 -3.46
C ARG A 99 3.50 -0.47 -1.97
N VAL A 100 4.57 -0.44 -1.20
CA VAL A 100 4.55 -0.41 0.25
C VAL A 100 4.68 1.03 0.74
N TYR A 101 3.83 1.40 1.70
CA TYR A 101 3.89 2.66 2.42
C TYR A 101 3.97 2.38 3.92
N TYR A 102 4.70 3.24 4.63
CA TYR A 102 4.91 3.15 6.06
C TYR A 102 4.32 4.37 6.74
N PHE A 103 3.58 4.16 7.82
CA PHE A 103 2.88 5.20 8.57
C PHE A 103 3.19 5.08 10.06
N GLU A 104 3.22 6.21 10.74
CA GLU A 104 3.37 6.27 12.20
C GLU A 104 2.07 5.90 12.91
N THR A 105 0.91 6.11 12.27
CA THR A 105 -0.42 5.83 12.82
C THR A 105 -1.36 5.19 11.79
N ALA A 106 -2.44 4.57 12.29
CA ALA A 106 -3.52 4.05 11.43
C ALA A 106 -4.33 5.18 10.80
N GLU A 107 -4.43 6.32 11.47
CA GLU A 107 -5.07 7.54 10.96
C GLU A 107 -4.33 8.07 9.72
N ASN A 108 -3.00 8.06 9.71
CA ASN A 108 -2.21 8.48 8.56
C ASN A 108 -2.39 7.50 7.39
N LEU A 109 -2.42 6.18 7.64
CA LEU A 109 -2.75 5.20 6.61
C LEU A 109 -4.11 5.48 5.98
N ALA A 110 -5.13 5.77 6.80
CA ALA A 110 -6.49 6.01 6.33
C ALA A 110 -6.66 7.35 5.57
N ALA A 111 -5.80 8.34 5.86
CA ALA A 111 -5.83 9.65 5.22
C ALA A 111 -5.03 9.73 3.91
N PHE A 112 -4.17 8.75 3.64
CA PHE A 112 -3.25 8.79 2.51
C PHE A 112 -3.89 8.28 1.21
N GLU A 113 -3.75 9.07 0.15
CA GLU A 113 -4.16 8.71 -1.21
C GLU A 113 -2.89 8.47 -2.07
N PRO A 114 -2.58 7.21 -2.44
CA PRO A 114 -1.41 6.92 -3.26
C PRO A 114 -1.61 7.44 -4.70
N ASP A 115 -0.55 8.03 -5.27
CA ASP A 115 -0.53 8.41 -6.68
C ASP A 115 -0.58 7.15 -7.57
N PRO A 116 -1.65 6.90 -8.34
CA PRO A 116 -1.77 5.70 -9.16
C PRO A 116 -0.73 5.62 -10.29
N ASP A 117 -0.16 6.76 -10.69
CA ASP A 117 0.75 6.86 -11.84
C ASP A 117 2.23 6.86 -11.42
N ALA A 118 2.53 6.89 -10.12
CA ALA A 118 3.92 6.88 -9.66
C ALA A 118 4.64 5.57 -10.10
N PRO A 119 5.87 5.66 -10.64
CA PRO A 119 6.62 4.48 -11.07
C PRO A 119 6.73 3.43 -9.96
N LEU A 120 6.50 2.16 -10.30
CA LEU A 120 6.76 1.06 -9.38
C LEU A 120 8.26 0.98 -9.07
N PRO A 121 8.64 0.62 -7.82
CA PRO A 121 10.02 0.28 -7.53
C PRO A 121 10.44 -0.88 -8.45
N ASP A 122 11.57 -0.72 -9.12
CA ASP A 122 12.11 -1.77 -9.98
C ASP A 122 12.71 -2.89 -9.10
N HIS A 123 12.05 -4.05 -9.10
CA HIS A 123 12.52 -5.25 -8.40
C HIS A 123 13.07 -6.32 -9.37
N SER A 124 13.29 -5.98 -10.65
CA SER A 124 13.60 -6.95 -11.71
C SER A 124 15.04 -7.49 -11.68
N ASP A 125 15.95 -6.83 -10.98
CA ASP A 125 17.39 -7.18 -10.96
C ASP A 125 17.77 -8.39 -10.07
N MET A 126 16.81 -9.05 -9.40
CA MET A 126 17.14 -10.03 -8.34
C MET A 126 16.78 -11.50 -8.64
N HIS A 127 16.30 -11.81 -9.85
CA HIS A 127 15.91 -13.18 -10.23
C HIS A 127 17.09 -14.08 -10.67
N HIS A 128 18.34 -13.78 -10.33
CA HIS A 128 19.49 -14.54 -10.87
C HIS A 128 20.26 -15.43 -9.90
N HIS A 129 19.88 -15.55 -8.62
CA HIS A 129 20.60 -16.45 -7.71
C HIS A 129 19.67 -17.51 -7.10
N HIS A 130 19.17 -18.38 -7.97
CA HIS A 130 18.79 -19.75 -7.60
C HIS A 130 19.70 -20.72 -8.37
N HIS A 131 20.82 -21.06 -7.75
CA HIS A 131 21.61 -22.27 -8.05
C HIS A 131 21.90 -22.99 -6.74
#